data_AF-R7AFX6-F1
#
_entry.id   AF-R7AFX6-F1
#
_cell.length_a   1.000
_cell.length_b   1.000
_cell.length_c   1.000
_cell.angle_alpha   90.00
_cell.angle_beta   90.00
_cell.angle_gamma   90.00
#
_symmetry.space_group_name_H-M   'P 1'
#
loop_
_entity.id
_entity.type
_entity.pdbx_description
1 polymer ?
#
loop_
_entity_poly.entity_id
_entity_poly.type
_entity_poly.pdbx_seq_one_letter_code
_entity_poly.pdbx_strand_id
1 'polypeptide(L)'
;MKSIKNYYIAAACCACAVLPGHMTAQEANDSTKANFFNAMDYIRQKRYIPEGRKVDPQAKGQNVSVSAFGGASKVAGGNSPITKEFGLSLTKDVTSFNSYRLTLEGAQNKQLKRGGVEIAHLFRIMDYVWGYNDRTAWNVETVIGLGGYTTQLTKDNSRHYAGGLFGGLHVSYLLGSHLEMFGEPRINLFSDGIDGIKANKRYDISAQAVVGLTYRFTGIPMDNLPRPNADVLDNLFYEFYVGMQGDYSDRIKQAPQMSGPLAPMGPVLGIGIGKWFLPLGVRGTIFGGVHQTLPDDGVTDPRKEIYAGLRLEGMLNLNRLFNCGVTDPKLEVNLTGGFEMGGLAHRGNTYKDKVRPFIGPTAGGQLLYAVNDRIGVFGQARWSRNNYTQTFLDGKKSEDRKMQNLSVELGVQYRRRAEDVNKKNVFFEPYNFASVAMGISYPMRTGDRELKKMMHHLGQQLSLSYGRRYSQYASVRGNLEVGHLQYGRGGHTYPLTLGADYMVDFTALAAGYNRERICTVEGFAGILYTHHGAARKDYFGMQGGLKETFRVNDRWGIFAEEAMRVYKGAIIPWARTLTNGDFSLMPYANLGVSYIFWK
;
A
#
# COMPACT_ATOMS: atom_id res chain seq x y z
N MET A 1 10.24 43.65 12.66
CA MET A 1 10.70 42.47 11.90
C MET A 1 10.37 41.22 12.71
N LYS A 2 9.70 40.25 12.08
CA LYS A 2 8.83 39.26 12.72
C LYS A 2 9.57 38.21 13.54
N SER A 3 9.00 37.97 14.73
CA SER A 3 9.41 37.07 15.79
C SER A 3 9.07 35.61 15.49
N ILE A 4 10.00 34.75 15.87
CA ILE A 4 9.84 33.33 16.20
C ILE A 4 8.74 33.15 17.26
N LYS A 5 7.89 32.11 17.13
CA LYS A 5 7.30 31.40 18.28
C LYS A 5 6.71 30.03 17.89
N ASN A 6 7.32 29.04 18.54
CA ASN A 6 6.97 27.64 18.81
C ASN A 6 5.49 27.23 18.67
N TYR A 7 5.27 26.09 18.01
CA TYR A 7 4.06 25.26 18.10
C TYR A 7 4.38 23.99 18.88
N TYR A 8 3.76 23.80 20.04
CA TYR A 8 3.50 22.48 20.64
C TYR A 8 2.31 22.54 21.59
N ILE A 9 1.47 21.49 21.49
CA ILE A 9 0.44 20.99 22.41
C ILE A 9 -0.95 21.62 22.30
N ALA A 10 -1.90 20.82 21.80
CA ALA A 10 -3.21 20.62 22.41
C ALA A 10 -3.82 19.28 21.94
N ALA A 11 -3.39 18.20 22.59
CA ALA A 11 -4.15 16.95 22.67
C ALA A 11 -4.76 16.89 24.08
N ALA A 12 -6.03 17.27 24.23
CA ALA A 12 -6.86 16.96 25.41
C ALA A 12 -8.28 17.55 25.25
N CYS A 13 -9.19 16.81 24.64
CA CYS A 13 -10.63 17.02 24.86
C CYS A 13 -11.33 15.66 25.05
N CYS A 14 -10.96 14.99 26.13
CA CYS A 14 -11.76 13.96 26.80
C CYS A 14 -11.77 14.30 28.29
N ALA A 15 -12.71 15.14 28.73
CA ALA A 15 -13.19 15.20 30.11
C ALA A 15 -14.31 16.26 30.19
N CYS A 16 -15.55 15.82 30.00
CA CYS A 16 -16.69 16.54 30.55
C CYS A 16 -16.62 16.38 32.08
N ALA A 17 -16.35 17.46 32.80
CA ALA A 17 -16.61 17.56 34.22
C ALA A 17 -17.29 18.89 34.50
N VAL A 18 -18.57 18.76 34.88
CA VAL A 18 -19.38 19.76 35.58
C VAL A 18 -18.62 20.26 36.81
N LEU A 19 -18.67 21.57 37.10
CA LEU A 19 -18.90 22.17 38.44
C LEU A 19 -18.91 23.73 38.32
N PRO A 20 -19.56 24.44 39.27
CA PRO A 20 -20.33 25.65 39.01
C PRO A 20 -19.64 26.96 39.44
N GLY A 21 -20.36 28.05 39.18
CA GLY A 21 -19.98 29.45 39.35
C GLY A 21 -19.21 29.85 40.61
N HIS A 22 -18.31 30.80 40.40
CA HIS A 22 -18.02 31.84 41.39
C HIS A 22 -18.05 33.20 40.69
N MET A 23 -19.06 33.97 41.06
CA MET A 23 -19.14 35.40 40.85
C MET A 23 -18.01 36.09 41.61
N THR A 24 -17.30 37.00 40.96
CA THR A 24 -16.67 38.13 41.65
C THR A 24 -17.06 39.39 40.89
N ALA A 25 -17.89 40.20 41.55
CA ALA A 25 -18.21 41.55 41.13
C ALA A 25 -16.99 42.43 41.36
N GLN A 26 -16.62 43.22 40.36
CA GLN A 26 -15.72 44.34 40.53
C GLN A 26 -16.49 45.59 40.13
N GLU A 27 -16.88 46.37 41.14
CA GLU A 27 -17.49 47.68 40.99
C GLU A 27 -16.50 48.64 40.33
N ALA A 28 -16.93 49.27 39.23
CA ALA A 28 -16.32 50.48 38.71
C ALA A 28 -17.42 51.51 38.48
N ASN A 29 -17.36 52.59 39.24
CA ASN A 29 -18.31 53.70 39.24
C ASN A 29 -18.30 54.46 37.91
N ASP A 30 -19.48 54.45 37.28
CA ASP A 30 -20.21 55.56 36.67
C ASP A 30 -19.47 56.61 35.82
N SER A 31 -19.68 56.52 34.50
CA SER A 31 -19.83 57.71 33.67
C SER A 31 -21.01 57.51 32.72
N THR A 32 -22.07 58.27 32.98
CA THR A 32 -23.32 58.30 32.24
C THR A 32 -23.11 58.84 30.82
N LYS A 33 -22.87 57.93 29.87
CA LYS A 33 -23.48 58.01 28.53
C LYS A 33 -24.21 56.71 28.31
N ALA A 34 -25.54 56.76 28.42
CA ALA A 34 -26.44 55.68 28.08
C ALA A 34 -26.34 55.36 26.57
N ASN A 35 -25.30 54.65 26.16
CA ASN A 35 -25.44 53.72 25.05
C ASN A 35 -26.15 52.52 25.64
N PHE A 36 -27.47 52.49 25.51
CA PHE A 36 -28.27 51.30 25.78
C PHE A 36 -27.54 50.10 25.15
N PHE A 37 -26.98 49.22 25.98
CA PHE A 37 -26.56 47.91 25.50
C PHE A 37 -27.86 47.18 25.17
N ASN A 38 -28.28 47.33 23.92
CA ASN A 38 -29.43 46.63 23.42
C ASN A 38 -29.00 45.19 23.22
N ALA A 39 -29.25 44.34 24.21
CA ALA A 39 -29.01 42.90 24.11
C ALA A 39 -29.70 42.31 22.87
N MET A 40 -30.77 42.95 22.39
CA MET A 40 -31.44 42.59 21.14
C MET A 40 -30.57 42.89 19.91
N ASP A 41 -29.74 43.93 19.90
CA ASP A 41 -28.80 44.21 18.80
C ASP A 41 -27.61 43.24 18.82
N TYR A 42 -27.20 42.75 19.98
CA TYR A 42 -26.20 41.67 20.12
C TYR A 42 -26.78 40.29 19.70
N ILE A 43 -28.05 40.02 20.00
CA ILE A 43 -28.78 38.83 19.51
C ILE A 43 -29.05 38.93 18.00
N ARG A 44 -29.24 40.14 17.46
CA ARG A 44 -29.46 40.41 16.03
C ARG A 44 -28.18 40.61 15.23
N GLN A 45 -27.00 40.64 15.86
CA GLN A 45 -25.75 40.48 15.13
C GLN A 45 -25.81 39.13 14.43
N LYS A 46 -26.03 39.17 13.10
CA LYS A 46 -25.94 37.98 12.27
C LYS A 46 -24.60 37.34 12.57
N ARG A 47 -24.61 36.17 13.20
CA ARG A 47 -23.41 35.35 13.35
C ARG A 47 -22.76 35.27 11.98
N TYR A 48 -21.47 35.56 11.92
CA TYR A 48 -20.73 35.47 10.67
C TYR A 48 -20.91 34.05 10.12
N ILE A 49 -21.65 33.92 9.02
CA ILE A 49 -21.77 32.68 8.26
C ILE A 49 -20.73 32.80 7.14
N PRO A 50 -19.71 31.93 7.12
CA PRO A 50 -18.73 31.89 6.04
C PRO A 50 -19.40 31.77 4.67
N GLU A 51 -18.76 32.27 3.61
CA GLU A 51 -19.27 32.11 2.25
C GLU A 51 -19.27 30.61 1.89
N GLY A 52 -20.45 30.05 1.59
CA GLY A 52 -20.62 28.65 1.22
C GLY A 52 -20.46 28.42 -0.28
N ARG A 53 -20.41 27.15 -0.71
CA ARG A 53 -20.29 26.82 -2.14
C ARG A 53 -21.44 27.44 -2.93
N LYS A 54 -21.16 28.18 -4.00
CA LYS A 54 -22.20 28.76 -4.86
C LYS A 54 -22.97 27.63 -5.56
N VAL A 55 -24.29 27.64 -5.40
CA VAL A 55 -25.22 26.73 -6.09
C VAL A 55 -26.00 27.59 -7.06
N ASP A 56 -25.72 27.44 -8.35
CA ASP A 56 -26.42 28.18 -9.41
C ASP A 56 -27.68 27.41 -9.83
N PRO A 57 -28.89 27.93 -9.56
CA PRO A 57 -30.14 27.26 -9.94
C PRO A 57 -30.32 27.07 -11.45
N GLN A 58 -29.60 27.85 -12.28
CA GLN A 58 -29.67 27.79 -13.75
C GLN A 58 -28.56 26.94 -14.37
N ALA A 59 -27.66 26.37 -13.56
CA ALA A 59 -26.58 25.54 -14.07
C ALA A 59 -27.12 24.28 -14.78
N LYS A 60 -26.44 23.89 -15.86
CA LYS A 60 -26.75 22.65 -16.60
C LYS A 60 -26.67 21.46 -15.62
N GLY A 61 -27.75 20.68 -15.53
CA GLY A 61 -27.88 19.60 -14.55
C GLY A 61 -28.57 19.95 -13.24
N GLN A 62 -28.99 21.21 -13.05
CA GLN A 62 -29.83 21.69 -11.93
C GLN A 62 -29.33 21.30 -10.52
N ASN A 63 -28.01 21.14 -10.36
CA ASN A 63 -27.36 20.68 -9.12
C ASN A 63 -27.93 19.36 -8.58
N VAL A 64 -28.35 18.48 -9.51
CA VAL A 64 -28.75 17.11 -9.20
C VAL A 64 -27.53 16.21 -9.32
N SER A 65 -27.48 15.20 -8.48
CA SER A 65 -26.49 14.13 -8.54
C SER A 65 -27.12 12.77 -8.29
N VAL A 66 -26.60 11.75 -8.96
CA VAL A 66 -26.99 10.35 -8.76
C VAL A 66 -25.83 9.61 -8.15
N SER A 67 -26.10 8.74 -7.21
CA SER A 67 -25.08 7.93 -6.56
C SER A 67 -25.47 6.46 -6.49
N ALA A 68 -24.46 5.61 -6.50
CA ALA A 68 -24.57 4.19 -6.26
C ALA A 68 -23.63 3.80 -5.13
N PHE A 69 -24.10 2.96 -4.21
CA PHE A 69 -23.31 2.56 -3.05
C PHE A 69 -23.51 1.10 -2.68
N GLY A 70 -22.53 0.59 -1.94
CA GLY A 70 -22.57 -0.72 -1.28
C GLY A 70 -22.02 -0.59 0.14
N GLY A 71 -22.50 -1.43 1.04
CA GLY A 71 -22.10 -1.35 2.43
C GLY A 71 -22.44 -2.57 3.25
N ALA A 72 -22.24 -2.42 4.54
CA ALA A 72 -22.57 -3.44 5.52
C ALA A 72 -23.17 -2.80 6.77
N SER A 73 -24.13 -3.51 7.36
CA SER A 73 -24.73 -3.13 8.64
C SER A 73 -24.75 -4.29 9.62
N LYS A 74 -24.79 -3.93 10.90
CA LYS A 74 -24.93 -4.86 12.01
C LYS A 74 -25.89 -4.27 13.04
N VAL A 75 -26.90 -5.05 13.40
CA VAL A 75 -27.83 -4.72 14.48
C VAL A 75 -27.15 -4.97 15.82
N ALA A 76 -27.22 -4.00 16.72
CA ALA A 76 -26.71 -4.07 18.08
C ALA A 76 -27.74 -4.78 18.96
N GLY A 77 -27.32 -5.83 19.68
CA GLY A 77 -28.20 -6.53 20.63
C GLY A 77 -28.32 -8.05 20.44
N GLY A 78 -27.62 -8.65 19.48
CA GLY A 78 -27.61 -10.11 19.31
C GLY A 78 -26.45 -10.63 18.45
N ASN A 79 -26.32 -11.95 18.35
CA ASN A 79 -25.32 -12.63 17.51
C ASN A 79 -25.72 -12.63 16.02
N SER A 80 -26.26 -11.50 15.55
CA SER A 80 -26.83 -11.35 14.21
C SER A 80 -25.70 -11.24 13.17
N PRO A 81 -25.77 -11.99 12.05
CA PRO A 81 -24.78 -11.92 10.98
C PRO A 81 -24.74 -10.52 10.35
N ILE A 82 -23.59 -10.15 9.77
CA ILE A 82 -23.45 -8.88 9.04
C ILE A 82 -24.39 -8.90 7.81
N THR A 83 -25.19 -7.85 7.65
CA THR A 83 -26.08 -7.65 6.51
C THR A 83 -25.34 -6.86 5.44
N LYS A 84 -25.39 -7.32 4.18
CA LYS A 84 -24.83 -6.58 3.04
C LYS A 84 -25.88 -5.65 2.47
N GLU A 85 -25.50 -4.43 2.12
CA GLU A 85 -26.41 -3.40 1.62
C GLU A 85 -25.91 -2.84 0.28
N PHE A 86 -26.86 -2.39 -0.53
CA PHE A 86 -26.62 -1.72 -1.79
C PHE A 86 -27.76 -0.74 -2.07
N GLY A 87 -27.51 0.30 -2.84
CA GLY A 87 -28.57 1.24 -3.17
C GLY A 87 -28.18 2.27 -4.20
N LEU A 88 -29.20 3.00 -4.65
CA LEU A 88 -29.08 4.16 -5.51
C LEU A 88 -29.69 5.35 -4.80
N SER A 89 -29.07 6.52 -4.89
CA SER A 89 -29.68 7.74 -4.37
C SER A 89 -29.61 8.89 -5.36
N LEU A 90 -30.66 9.71 -5.33
CA LEU A 90 -30.75 10.96 -6.07
C LEU A 90 -30.69 12.11 -5.06
N THR A 91 -29.69 12.98 -5.21
CA THR A 91 -29.47 14.12 -4.32
C THR A 91 -29.65 15.41 -5.11
N LYS A 92 -30.32 16.39 -4.51
CA LYS A 92 -30.48 17.74 -5.05
C LYS A 92 -29.92 18.76 -4.07
N ASP A 93 -28.95 19.55 -4.55
CA ASP A 93 -28.41 20.66 -3.78
C ASP A 93 -29.37 21.87 -3.91
N VAL A 94 -29.89 22.36 -2.79
CA VAL A 94 -30.88 23.47 -2.77
C VAL A 94 -30.22 24.78 -2.39
N THR A 95 -29.32 24.75 -1.41
CA THR A 95 -28.55 25.92 -0.98
C THR A 95 -27.09 25.56 -0.86
N SER A 96 -26.23 26.54 -0.57
CA SER A 96 -24.81 26.32 -0.34
C SER A 96 -24.51 25.26 0.71
N PHE A 97 -25.37 25.11 1.73
CA PHE A 97 -25.16 24.21 2.86
C PHE A 97 -26.14 23.05 2.95
N ASN A 98 -27.31 23.13 2.30
CA ASN A 98 -28.39 22.14 2.46
C ASN A 98 -28.69 21.42 1.15
N SER A 99 -28.75 20.10 1.25
CA SER A 99 -29.09 19.20 0.16
C SER A 99 -30.09 18.14 0.64
N TYR A 100 -30.97 17.71 -0.26
CA TYR A 100 -31.92 16.63 0.04
C TYR A 100 -31.62 15.41 -0.82
N ARG A 101 -31.62 14.24 -0.19
CA ARG A 101 -31.34 12.95 -0.84
C ARG A 101 -32.52 12.03 -0.69
N LEU A 102 -32.91 11.42 -1.80
CA LEU A 102 -33.85 10.31 -1.88
C LEU A 102 -33.07 9.04 -2.21
N THR A 103 -33.15 8.03 -1.35
CA THR A 103 -32.41 6.77 -1.50
C THR A 103 -33.36 5.60 -1.66
N LEU A 104 -33.03 4.71 -2.58
CA LEU A 104 -33.59 3.37 -2.69
C LEU A 104 -32.51 2.38 -2.27
N GLU A 105 -32.74 1.63 -1.19
CA GLU A 105 -31.79 0.67 -0.67
C GLU A 105 -32.35 -0.76 -0.64
N GLY A 106 -31.45 -1.71 -0.84
CA GLY A 106 -31.68 -3.14 -0.66
C GLY A 106 -30.61 -3.71 0.28
N ALA A 107 -31.03 -4.54 1.23
CA ALA A 107 -30.15 -5.26 2.13
C ALA A 107 -30.41 -6.76 2.06
N GLN A 108 -29.36 -7.56 2.11
CA GLN A 108 -29.48 -9.01 2.11
C GLN A 108 -28.53 -9.64 3.13
N ASN A 109 -29.09 -10.58 3.87
CA ASN A 109 -28.38 -11.49 4.77
C ASN A 109 -28.92 -12.92 4.58
N LYS A 110 -28.28 -13.92 5.20
CA LYS A 110 -28.71 -15.33 5.14
C LYS A 110 -30.10 -15.57 5.75
N GLN A 111 -30.60 -14.64 6.55
CA GLN A 111 -31.85 -14.78 7.30
C GLN A 111 -32.92 -13.76 6.87
N LEU A 112 -32.53 -12.64 6.26
CA LEU A 112 -33.40 -11.48 6.04
C LEU A 112 -33.07 -10.78 4.72
N LYS A 113 -34.10 -10.40 3.98
CA LYS A 113 -34.03 -9.43 2.87
C LYS A 113 -34.74 -8.14 3.30
N ARG A 114 -34.12 -6.98 3.08
CA ARG A 114 -34.70 -5.65 3.35
C ARG A 114 -34.76 -4.86 2.05
N GLY A 115 -35.84 -4.14 1.83
CA GLY A 115 -35.94 -3.06 0.86
C GLY A 115 -36.37 -1.79 1.58
N GLY A 116 -35.81 -0.64 1.23
CA GLY A 116 -36.09 0.61 1.90
C GLY A 116 -36.13 1.80 0.96
N VAL A 117 -36.95 2.78 1.31
CA VAL A 117 -36.93 4.12 0.72
C VAL A 117 -36.61 5.11 1.84
N GLU A 118 -35.62 5.96 1.63
CA GLU A 118 -35.15 6.92 2.61
C GLU A 118 -35.14 8.33 2.06
N ILE A 119 -35.47 9.30 2.90
CA ILE A 119 -35.31 10.71 2.62
C ILE A 119 -34.36 11.28 3.68
N ALA A 120 -33.27 11.89 3.23
CA ALA A 120 -32.25 12.47 4.09
C ALA A 120 -32.02 13.94 3.78
N HIS A 121 -31.75 14.70 4.83
CA HIS A 121 -31.18 16.03 4.77
C HIS A 121 -29.68 15.94 4.99
N LEU A 122 -28.92 16.49 4.05
CA LEU A 122 -27.47 16.63 4.13
C LEU A 122 -27.13 18.08 4.40
N PHE A 123 -26.35 18.30 5.45
CA PHE A 123 -25.86 19.62 5.83
C PHE A 123 -24.35 19.66 5.77
N ARG A 124 -23.80 20.56 4.95
CA ARG A 124 -22.35 20.76 4.77
C ARG A 124 -21.75 21.48 5.97
N ILE A 125 -21.54 20.72 7.04
CA ILE A 125 -21.03 21.25 8.30
C ILE A 125 -19.61 21.82 8.14
N MET A 126 -18.77 21.20 7.30
CA MET A 126 -17.42 21.68 7.07
C MET A 126 -17.41 23.07 6.42
N ASP A 127 -18.17 23.28 5.36
CA ASP A 127 -18.32 24.59 4.71
C ASP A 127 -18.94 25.63 5.66
N TYR A 128 -19.87 25.23 6.51
CA TYR A 128 -20.50 26.13 7.48
C TYR A 128 -19.55 26.57 8.60
N VAL A 129 -18.63 25.71 9.05
CA VAL A 129 -17.70 25.99 10.15
C VAL A 129 -16.41 26.64 9.66
N TRP A 130 -15.87 26.21 8.50
CA TRP A 130 -14.57 26.67 7.99
C TRP A 130 -14.66 27.60 6.78
N GLY A 131 -15.84 27.75 6.17
CA GLY A 131 -16.00 28.43 4.88
C GLY A 131 -15.65 27.53 3.70
N TYR A 132 -16.27 27.83 2.56
CA TYR A 132 -16.01 27.10 1.35
C TYR A 132 -14.58 27.38 0.84
N ASN A 133 -13.84 26.31 0.58
CA ASN A 133 -12.50 26.38 0.01
C ASN A 133 -12.47 25.59 -1.30
N ASP A 134 -12.16 26.28 -2.39
CA ASP A 134 -12.06 25.68 -3.73
C ASP A 134 -10.78 24.84 -3.93
N ARG A 135 -9.87 24.83 -2.95
CA ARG A 135 -8.67 24.00 -2.91
C ARG A 135 -8.81 22.72 -2.10
N THR A 136 -9.96 22.45 -1.49
CA THR A 136 -10.23 21.20 -0.78
C THR A 136 -11.05 20.27 -1.66
N ALA A 137 -10.49 19.12 -2.02
CA ALA A 137 -11.20 18.10 -2.80
C ALA A 137 -12.12 17.22 -1.92
N TRP A 138 -12.15 17.40 -0.60
CA TRP A 138 -13.01 16.63 0.29
C TRP A 138 -13.96 17.53 1.07
N ASN A 139 -15.11 16.97 1.46
CA ASN A 139 -16.09 17.65 2.28
C ASN A 139 -16.66 16.69 3.32
N VAL A 140 -17.16 17.24 4.43
CA VAL A 140 -17.91 16.50 5.45
C VAL A 140 -19.28 17.11 5.58
N GLU A 141 -20.28 16.27 5.38
CA GLU A 141 -21.69 16.61 5.51
C GLU A 141 -22.29 15.76 6.63
N THR A 142 -23.16 16.34 7.46
CA THR A 142 -23.97 15.56 8.40
C THR A 142 -25.21 15.07 7.67
N VAL A 143 -25.57 13.80 7.86
CA VAL A 143 -26.77 13.20 7.29
C VAL A 143 -27.73 12.91 8.40
N ILE A 144 -28.97 13.39 8.27
CA ILE A 144 -30.08 13.01 9.14
C ILE A 144 -31.27 12.71 8.24
N GLY A 145 -31.87 11.55 8.42
CA GLY A 145 -32.95 11.11 7.55
C GLY A 145 -33.93 10.18 8.22
N LEU A 146 -35.01 9.93 7.48
CA LEU A 146 -36.12 9.06 7.83
C LEU A 146 -36.30 8.06 6.70
N GLY A 147 -36.58 6.81 7.04
CA GLY A 147 -36.78 5.75 6.06
C GLY A 147 -37.94 4.83 6.41
N GLY A 148 -38.59 4.32 5.38
CA GLY A 148 -39.54 3.22 5.48
C GLY A 148 -38.91 1.95 4.93
N TYR A 149 -38.94 0.87 5.71
CA TYR A 149 -38.29 -0.39 5.37
C TYR A 149 -39.32 -1.51 5.36
N THR A 150 -39.22 -2.38 4.35
CA THR A 150 -39.89 -3.67 4.32
C THR A 150 -38.87 -4.77 4.52
N THR A 151 -39.14 -5.67 5.46
CA THR A 151 -38.30 -6.84 5.73
C THR A 151 -39.06 -8.12 5.43
N GLN A 152 -38.37 -9.06 4.78
CA GLN A 152 -38.87 -10.39 4.49
C GLN A 152 -37.96 -11.43 5.15
N LEU A 153 -38.51 -12.19 6.10
CA LEU A 153 -37.82 -13.26 6.80
C LEU A 153 -37.76 -14.51 5.91
N THR A 154 -36.57 -15.10 5.76
CA THR A 154 -36.36 -16.24 4.85
C THR A 154 -37.04 -17.53 5.34
N LYS A 155 -37.30 -17.65 6.64
CA LYS A 155 -37.90 -18.86 7.25
C LYS A 155 -39.43 -18.94 7.15
N ASP A 156 -40.13 -17.81 7.14
CA ASP A 156 -41.60 -17.77 7.31
C ASP A 156 -42.32 -16.90 6.26
N ASN A 157 -41.55 -16.27 5.36
CA ASN A 157 -42.05 -15.42 4.27
C ASN A 157 -42.94 -14.24 4.72
N SER A 158 -43.02 -13.97 6.03
CA SER A 158 -43.76 -12.87 6.63
C SER A 158 -43.08 -11.53 6.32
N ARG A 159 -43.89 -10.55 5.91
CA ARG A 159 -43.46 -9.19 5.57
C ARG A 159 -43.75 -8.26 6.75
N HIS A 160 -42.72 -7.58 7.23
CA HIS A 160 -42.86 -6.57 8.27
C HIS A 160 -42.53 -5.19 7.68
N TYR A 161 -43.18 -4.16 8.22
CA TYR A 161 -42.95 -2.77 7.88
C TYR A 161 -42.41 -2.06 9.11
N ALA A 162 -41.30 -1.34 8.94
CA ALA A 162 -40.69 -0.57 10.00
C ALA A 162 -40.36 0.83 9.50
N GLY A 163 -40.59 1.83 10.36
CA GLY A 163 -40.01 3.15 10.20
C GLY A 163 -38.63 3.18 10.85
N GLY A 164 -37.72 3.98 10.32
CA GLY A 164 -36.43 4.21 10.96
C GLY A 164 -35.96 5.64 10.81
N LEU A 165 -35.25 6.11 11.84
CA LEU A 165 -34.50 7.36 11.81
C LEU A 165 -33.02 7.01 11.72
N PHE A 166 -32.27 7.74 10.92
CA PHE A 166 -30.84 7.53 10.80
C PHE A 166 -30.07 8.84 10.84
N GLY A 167 -28.86 8.76 11.39
CA GLY A 167 -27.95 9.88 11.53
C GLY A 167 -26.51 9.43 11.32
N GLY A 168 -25.72 10.22 10.60
CA GLY A 168 -24.35 9.87 10.26
C GLY A 168 -23.53 11.02 9.71
N LEU A 169 -22.32 10.67 9.28
CA LEU A 169 -21.40 11.58 8.61
C LEU A 169 -21.16 11.09 7.20
N HIS A 170 -21.41 11.95 6.21
CA HIS A 170 -21.08 11.72 4.81
C HIS A 170 -19.77 12.41 4.50
N VAL A 171 -18.72 11.62 4.35
CA VAL A 171 -17.39 12.10 3.98
C VAL A 171 -17.23 11.87 2.50
N SER A 172 -17.02 12.93 1.73
CA SER A 172 -16.89 12.82 0.28
C SER A 172 -15.58 13.37 -0.25
N TYR A 173 -15.13 12.83 -1.38
CA TYR A 173 -13.87 13.12 -2.04
C TYR A 173 -14.09 13.25 -3.54
N LEU A 174 -13.77 14.42 -4.09
CA LEU A 174 -13.93 14.78 -5.48
C LEU A 174 -12.79 14.17 -6.31
N LEU A 175 -13.13 13.21 -7.17
CA LEU A 175 -12.21 12.53 -8.10
C LEU A 175 -12.07 13.28 -9.43
N GLY A 176 -13.08 14.07 -9.78
CA GLY A 176 -13.11 14.90 -10.98
C GLY A 176 -14.22 15.92 -10.87
N SER A 177 -14.35 16.83 -11.84
CA SER A 177 -15.38 17.90 -11.78
C SER A 177 -16.81 17.35 -11.64
N HIS A 178 -17.08 16.14 -12.13
CA HIS A 178 -18.39 15.47 -12.06
C HIS A 178 -18.42 14.22 -11.18
N LEU A 179 -17.29 13.67 -10.75
CA LEU A 179 -17.23 12.38 -10.07
C LEU A 179 -16.70 12.53 -8.65
N GLU A 180 -17.40 11.93 -7.70
CA GLU A 180 -17.09 11.98 -6.28
C GLU A 180 -17.21 10.58 -5.69
N MET A 181 -16.31 10.23 -4.78
CA MET A 181 -16.41 9.04 -3.95
C MET A 181 -16.81 9.45 -2.54
N PHE A 182 -17.61 8.64 -1.86
CA PHE A 182 -17.99 8.93 -0.48
C PHE A 182 -17.95 7.70 0.42
N GLY A 183 -17.75 7.94 1.70
CA GLY A 183 -17.96 7.00 2.78
C GLY A 183 -18.92 7.58 3.80
N GLU A 184 -19.89 6.79 4.23
CA GLU A 184 -20.93 7.24 5.16
C GLU A 184 -21.13 6.22 6.30
N PRO A 185 -20.43 6.40 7.44
CA PRO A 185 -20.81 5.76 8.69
C PRO A 185 -22.09 6.40 9.24
N ARG A 186 -23.11 5.58 9.53
CA ARG A 186 -24.38 6.01 10.09
C ARG A 186 -24.91 5.03 11.14
N ILE A 187 -25.73 5.55 12.03
CA ILE A 187 -26.46 4.78 13.04
C ILE A 187 -27.94 4.88 12.69
N ASN A 188 -28.63 3.74 12.62
CA ASN A 188 -30.07 3.69 12.39
C ASN A 188 -30.79 3.22 13.67
N LEU A 189 -31.90 3.89 13.97
CA LEU A 189 -32.86 3.57 15.00
C LEU A 189 -34.14 3.11 14.32
N PHE A 190 -34.55 1.87 14.55
CA PHE A 190 -35.74 1.30 13.94
C PHE A 190 -36.88 1.15 14.95
N SER A 191 -38.12 1.36 14.49
CA SER A 191 -39.31 0.98 15.25
C SER A 191 -39.43 -0.56 15.29
N ASP A 192 -39.85 -1.10 16.43
CA ASP A 192 -40.02 -2.54 16.71
C ASP A 192 -40.60 -3.35 15.52
N GLY A 193 -40.02 -4.53 15.26
CA GLY A 193 -40.49 -5.49 14.24
C GLY A 193 -39.53 -5.80 13.08
N ILE A 194 -38.29 -5.31 13.07
CA ILE A 194 -37.30 -5.62 12.02
C ILE A 194 -36.74 -7.05 12.16
N ASP A 195 -36.80 -7.62 13.36
CA ASP A 195 -36.00 -8.77 13.78
C ASP A 195 -36.80 -10.07 13.82
N GLY A 196 -38.14 -10.00 13.85
CA GLY A 196 -38.99 -11.16 14.16
C GLY A 196 -38.77 -11.76 15.56
N ILE A 197 -37.99 -11.10 16.43
CA ILE A 197 -37.72 -11.52 17.80
C ILE A 197 -38.26 -10.45 18.74
N LYS A 198 -39.19 -10.81 19.62
CA LYS A 198 -39.67 -9.94 20.70
C LYS A 198 -38.54 -9.69 21.70
N ALA A 199 -37.77 -8.63 21.51
CA ALA A 199 -36.88 -8.10 22.52
C ALA A 199 -37.69 -7.20 23.49
N ASN A 200 -37.30 -7.16 24.76
CA ASN A 200 -38.00 -6.37 25.79
C ASN A 200 -37.76 -4.84 25.67
N LYS A 201 -37.17 -4.38 24.56
CA LYS A 201 -36.88 -2.97 24.24
C LYS A 201 -37.61 -2.59 22.95
N ARG A 202 -38.37 -1.50 22.96
CA ARG A 202 -39.25 -1.04 21.86
C ARG A 202 -38.51 -0.49 20.62
N TYR A 203 -37.18 -0.60 20.54
CA TYR A 203 -36.35 -0.01 19.48
C TYR A 203 -35.07 -0.83 19.25
N ASP A 204 -34.72 -1.02 17.98
CA ASP A 204 -33.49 -1.68 17.56
C ASP A 204 -32.49 -0.66 16.99
N ILE A 205 -31.23 -0.77 17.42
CA ILE A 205 -30.13 0.10 16.97
C ILE A 205 -29.27 -0.70 15.99
N SER A 206 -28.92 -0.11 14.84
CA SER A 206 -27.94 -0.69 13.93
C SER A 206 -26.84 0.31 13.60
N ALA A 207 -25.61 -0.20 13.47
CA ALA A 207 -24.51 0.53 12.89
C ALA A 207 -24.36 0.11 11.43
N GLN A 208 -24.18 1.08 10.55
CA GLN A 208 -24.07 0.90 9.12
C GLN A 208 -22.90 1.72 8.58
N ALA A 209 -22.17 1.15 7.64
CA ALA A 209 -21.14 1.85 6.89
C ALA A 209 -21.32 1.54 5.40
N VAL A 210 -21.49 2.60 4.60
CA VAL A 210 -21.61 2.50 3.14
C VAL A 210 -20.47 3.25 2.46
N VAL A 211 -20.07 2.77 1.30
CA VAL A 211 -19.14 3.46 0.39
C VAL A 211 -19.76 3.49 -1.00
N GLY A 212 -19.58 4.60 -1.70
CA GLY A 212 -20.22 4.79 -2.99
C GLY A 212 -19.55 5.80 -3.89
N LEU A 213 -20.08 5.88 -5.11
CA LEU A 213 -19.71 6.87 -6.11
C LEU A 213 -20.92 7.74 -6.42
N THR A 214 -20.67 9.03 -6.59
CA THR A 214 -21.65 10.06 -6.93
C THR A 214 -21.24 10.72 -8.23
N TYR A 215 -22.14 10.73 -9.20
CA TYR A 215 -22.03 11.52 -10.41
C TYR A 215 -22.89 12.79 -10.29
N ARG A 216 -22.25 13.95 -10.34
CA ARG A 216 -22.91 15.26 -10.32
C ARG A 216 -23.16 15.73 -11.75
N PHE A 217 -24.39 16.09 -12.08
CA PHE A 217 -24.69 16.64 -13.41
C PHE A 217 -24.17 18.08 -13.57
N THR A 218 -24.12 18.82 -12.47
CA THR A 218 -23.47 20.14 -12.41
C THR A 218 -22.04 19.95 -11.89
N GLY A 219 -21.06 20.26 -12.75
CA GLY A 219 -19.65 20.08 -12.43
C GLY A 219 -19.15 21.13 -11.44
N ILE A 220 -18.26 20.72 -10.54
CA ILE A 220 -17.54 21.62 -9.64
C ILE A 220 -16.23 22.02 -10.32
N PRO A 221 -15.94 23.33 -10.49
CA PRO A 221 -14.68 23.78 -11.08
C PRO A 221 -13.48 23.25 -10.28
N MET A 222 -12.51 22.67 -10.98
CA MET A 222 -11.27 22.13 -10.37
C MET A 222 -10.03 22.99 -10.69
N ASP A 223 -10.19 24.17 -11.27
CA ASP A 223 -9.07 24.96 -11.80
C ASP A 223 -8.05 25.37 -10.72
N ASN A 224 -8.48 25.43 -9.46
CA ASN A 224 -7.65 25.77 -8.30
C ASN A 224 -7.04 24.56 -7.60
N LEU A 225 -7.32 23.33 -8.07
CA LEU A 225 -6.68 22.11 -7.59
C LEU A 225 -5.43 21.80 -8.42
N PRO A 226 -4.28 21.46 -7.79
CA PRO A 226 -3.08 21.09 -8.52
C PRO A 226 -3.35 19.90 -9.46
N ARG A 227 -3.05 20.07 -10.75
CA ARG A 227 -3.25 19.00 -11.74
C ARG A 227 -2.25 17.87 -11.46
N PRO A 228 -2.74 16.66 -11.13
CA PRO A 228 -1.87 15.56 -10.83
C PRO A 228 -1.36 14.94 -12.12
N ASN A 229 -0.08 15.09 -12.41
CA ASN A 229 0.62 14.52 -13.58
C ASN A 229 0.34 15.27 -14.90
N ALA A 230 1.19 16.24 -15.23
CA ALA A 230 1.20 16.86 -16.54
C ALA A 230 1.81 15.90 -17.61
N ASP A 231 2.67 14.98 -17.17
CA ASP A 231 3.33 13.95 -17.98
C ASP A 231 3.07 12.53 -17.44
N VAL A 232 3.13 11.53 -18.34
CA VAL A 232 2.89 10.10 -18.05
C VAL A 232 3.89 9.55 -17.03
N LEU A 233 5.08 10.15 -16.92
CA LEU A 233 6.13 9.75 -15.98
C LEU A 233 6.14 10.55 -14.66
N ASP A 234 5.28 11.55 -14.51
CA ASP A 234 5.25 12.35 -13.28
C ASP A 234 4.81 11.52 -12.08
N ASN A 235 5.41 11.81 -10.92
CA ASN A 235 5.21 11.09 -9.67
C ASN A 235 5.45 9.56 -9.74
N LEU A 236 6.20 9.10 -10.74
CA LEU A 236 6.79 7.76 -10.72
C LEU A 236 7.89 7.72 -9.66
N PHE A 237 7.93 6.64 -8.88
CA PHE A 237 8.90 6.44 -7.81
C PHE A 237 9.37 4.99 -7.73
N TYR A 238 10.56 4.84 -7.16
CA TYR A 238 11.24 3.58 -6.92
C TYR A 238 11.62 3.53 -5.45
N GLU A 239 11.51 2.36 -4.84
CA GLU A 239 11.83 2.17 -3.43
C GLU A 239 12.75 0.99 -3.27
N PHE A 240 13.77 1.16 -2.45
CA PHE A 240 14.56 0.06 -1.91
C PHE A 240 14.41 0.09 -0.39
N TYR A 241 14.17 -1.07 0.22
CA TYR A 241 14.08 -1.14 1.68
C TYR A 241 14.70 -2.42 2.23
N VAL A 242 15.14 -2.30 3.48
CA VAL A 242 15.57 -3.41 4.33
C VAL A 242 14.84 -3.28 5.67
N GLY A 243 14.59 -4.41 6.32
CA GLY A 243 13.83 -4.40 7.55
C GLY A 243 13.80 -5.75 8.23
N MET A 244 12.86 -5.88 9.14
CA MET A 244 12.61 -7.12 9.85
C MET A 244 11.13 -7.49 9.74
N GLN A 245 10.85 -8.77 9.50
CA GLN A 245 9.49 -9.33 9.45
C GLN A 245 9.43 -10.58 10.33
N GLY A 246 8.36 -10.73 11.11
CA GLY A 246 8.08 -11.93 11.89
C GLY A 246 6.64 -12.41 11.74
N ASP A 247 6.43 -13.72 11.84
CA ASP A 247 5.11 -14.35 11.89
C ASP A 247 4.62 -14.43 13.34
N TYR A 248 3.44 -13.87 13.60
CA TYR A 248 2.77 -13.79 14.89
C TYR A 248 1.41 -14.52 14.88
N SER A 249 1.28 -15.56 14.06
CA SER A 249 0.14 -16.48 14.09
C SER A 249 -0.08 -17.09 15.48
N ASP A 250 -1.32 -17.48 15.79
CA ASP A 250 -1.72 -17.95 17.13
C ASP A 250 -0.86 -19.12 17.63
N ARG A 251 -0.44 -19.99 16.71
CA ARG A 251 0.44 -21.12 16.97
C ARG A 251 1.83 -20.68 17.45
N ILE A 252 2.38 -19.61 16.88
CA ILE A 252 3.70 -19.08 17.24
C ILE A 252 3.63 -18.37 18.59
N LYS A 253 2.59 -17.56 18.80
CA LYS A 253 2.37 -16.84 20.08
C LYS A 253 2.23 -17.75 21.29
N GLN A 254 1.63 -18.93 21.11
CA GLN A 254 1.38 -19.89 22.20
C GLN A 254 2.57 -20.79 22.51
N ALA A 255 3.65 -20.74 21.73
CA ALA A 255 4.81 -21.59 21.95
C ALA A 255 5.80 -20.97 22.96
N PRO A 256 6.20 -21.69 24.02
CA PRO A 256 7.12 -21.19 25.04
C PRO A 256 8.46 -20.69 24.47
N GLN A 257 8.94 -21.34 23.39
CA GLN A 257 10.21 -21.08 22.71
C GLN A 257 10.19 -19.83 21.81
N MET A 258 9.01 -19.28 21.49
CA MET A 258 8.82 -18.07 20.66
C MET A 258 8.10 -16.94 21.41
N SER A 259 8.17 -16.96 22.74
CA SER A 259 7.49 -16.01 23.65
C SER A 259 8.06 -14.58 23.62
N GLY A 260 9.27 -14.38 23.08
CA GLY A 260 9.89 -13.05 22.97
C GLY A 260 9.31 -12.24 21.78
N PRO A 261 9.06 -10.92 21.94
CA PRO A 261 8.44 -10.11 20.89
C PRO A 261 9.28 -10.02 19.60
N LEU A 262 10.60 -10.22 19.67
CA LEU A 262 11.49 -10.22 18.49
C LEU A 262 11.89 -11.63 18.03
N ALA A 263 11.52 -12.68 18.76
CA ALA A 263 11.93 -14.06 18.49
C ALA A 263 11.53 -14.58 17.09
N PRO A 264 10.32 -14.30 16.55
CA PRO A 264 9.94 -14.77 15.22
C PRO A 264 10.49 -13.90 14.09
N MET A 265 11.15 -12.78 14.40
CA MET A 265 11.60 -11.83 13.40
C MET A 265 12.85 -12.30 12.67
N GLY A 266 12.92 -12.02 11.38
CA GLY A 266 14.14 -12.11 10.60
C GLY A 266 14.19 -11.06 9.49
N PRO A 267 15.33 -10.97 8.79
CA PRO A 267 15.56 -9.90 7.82
C PRO A 267 14.63 -10.03 6.62
N VAL A 268 14.15 -8.88 6.13
CA VAL A 268 13.42 -8.74 4.88
C VAL A 268 14.04 -7.62 4.05
N LEU A 269 14.05 -7.79 2.74
CA LEU A 269 14.44 -6.76 1.79
C LEU A 269 13.42 -6.72 0.65
N GLY A 270 13.31 -5.57 -0.03
CA GLY A 270 12.46 -5.47 -1.19
C GLY A 270 12.74 -4.25 -2.05
N ILE A 271 12.35 -4.37 -3.32
CA ILE A 271 12.39 -3.31 -4.31
C ILE A 271 10.99 -3.07 -4.84
N GLY A 272 10.55 -1.82 -4.81
CA GLY A 272 9.25 -1.37 -5.27
C GLY A 272 9.34 -0.37 -6.43
N ILE A 273 8.36 -0.41 -7.31
CA ILE A 273 8.07 0.64 -8.28
C ILE A 273 6.62 1.06 -8.11
N GLY A 274 6.35 2.36 -8.12
CA GLY A 274 4.99 2.85 -8.02
C GLY A 274 4.79 4.21 -8.66
N LYS A 275 3.53 4.58 -8.82
CA LYS A 275 3.11 5.84 -9.41
C LYS A 275 1.98 6.45 -8.59
N TRP A 276 2.08 7.75 -8.32
CA TRP A 276 0.97 8.50 -7.74
C TRP A 276 0.06 9.09 -8.81
N PHE A 277 -1.24 8.90 -8.62
CA PHE A 277 -2.33 9.50 -9.37
C PHE A 277 -3.07 10.58 -8.58
N LEU A 278 -2.71 10.78 -7.30
CA LEU A 278 -3.17 11.85 -6.40
C LEU A 278 -4.67 11.80 -6.08
N PRO A 279 -5.06 11.64 -4.79
CA PRO A 279 -4.23 11.30 -3.63
C PRO A 279 -3.87 9.81 -3.62
N LEU A 280 -4.38 9.05 -4.61
CA LEU A 280 -4.19 7.62 -4.74
C LEU A 280 -2.89 7.31 -5.48
N GLY A 281 -2.31 6.15 -5.21
CA GLY A 281 -1.14 5.62 -5.91
C GLY A 281 -1.23 4.12 -6.06
N VAL A 282 -0.39 3.56 -6.91
CA VAL A 282 -0.23 2.11 -7.07
C VAL A 282 1.24 1.78 -6.94
N ARG A 283 1.57 0.72 -6.19
CA ARG A 283 2.93 0.23 -5.98
C ARG A 283 2.99 -1.29 -6.21
N GLY A 284 3.89 -1.72 -7.07
CA GLY A 284 4.31 -3.11 -7.21
C GLY A 284 5.65 -3.33 -6.51
N THR A 285 5.79 -4.38 -5.71
CA THR A 285 7.01 -4.68 -4.95
C THR A 285 7.42 -6.13 -5.12
N ILE A 286 8.71 -6.37 -5.30
CA ILE A 286 9.34 -7.69 -5.16
C ILE A 286 10.04 -7.72 -3.81
N PHE A 287 9.77 -8.75 -3.00
CA PHE A 287 10.34 -8.85 -1.66
C PHE A 287 10.84 -10.26 -1.36
N GLY A 288 11.82 -10.36 -0.47
CA GLY A 288 12.36 -11.61 0.01
C GLY A 288 12.90 -11.49 1.43
N GLY A 289 12.80 -12.56 2.21
CA GLY A 289 13.25 -12.55 3.59
C GLY A 289 13.41 -13.92 4.20
N VAL A 290 13.83 -13.91 5.46
CA VAL A 290 13.98 -15.09 6.30
C VAL A 290 13.14 -14.88 7.56
N HIS A 291 12.27 -15.81 7.91
CA HIS A 291 11.57 -15.79 9.21
C HIS A 291 11.87 -17.04 10.02
N GLN A 292 11.67 -16.98 11.32
CA GLN A 292 11.78 -18.14 12.20
C GLN A 292 10.38 -18.74 12.42
N THR A 293 10.24 -20.07 12.36
CA THR A 293 9.00 -20.80 12.61
C THR A 293 9.26 -22.02 13.51
N LEU A 294 8.19 -22.57 14.09
CA LEU A 294 8.25 -23.75 14.94
C LEU A 294 8.25 -25.05 14.11
N PRO A 295 8.99 -26.09 14.51
CA PRO A 295 8.78 -27.44 14.00
C PRO A 295 7.37 -27.94 14.31
N ASP A 296 6.85 -28.87 13.52
CA ASP A 296 5.51 -29.45 13.78
C ASP A 296 5.42 -30.24 15.09
N ASP A 297 6.56 -30.69 15.61
CA ASP A 297 6.65 -31.52 16.81
C ASP A 297 6.71 -30.71 18.12
N GLY A 298 6.75 -29.36 18.07
CA GLY A 298 6.67 -28.47 19.24
C GLY A 298 7.82 -28.55 20.26
N VAL A 299 8.77 -29.47 20.08
CA VAL A 299 9.83 -29.80 21.06
C VAL A 299 11.24 -29.41 20.57
N THR A 300 11.44 -29.17 19.27
CA THR A 300 12.76 -28.89 18.67
C THR A 300 13.02 -27.39 18.40
N ASP A 301 14.30 -27.04 18.21
CA ASP A 301 14.75 -25.66 17.94
C ASP A 301 14.01 -24.94 16.80
N PRO A 302 13.86 -23.60 16.89
CA PRO A 302 13.30 -22.75 15.83
C PRO A 302 13.93 -23.00 14.46
N ARG A 303 13.10 -23.13 13.42
CA ARG A 303 13.54 -23.33 12.03
C ARG A 303 13.47 -22.03 11.25
N LYS A 304 14.51 -21.75 10.46
CA LYS A 304 14.55 -20.62 9.53
C LYS A 304 13.92 -21.00 8.19
N GLU A 305 12.99 -20.18 7.72
CA GLU A 305 12.31 -20.34 6.43
C GLU A 305 12.62 -19.16 5.54
N ILE A 306 12.86 -19.44 4.27
CA ILE A 306 13.08 -18.41 3.25
C ILE A 306 11.77 -18.23 2.50
N TYR A 307 11.37 -16.98 2.30
CA TYR A 307 10.21 -16.64 1.49
C TYR A 307 10.57 -15.52 0.52
N ALA A 308 9.92 -15.54 -0.64
CA ALA A 308 10.00 -14.48 -1.63
C ALA A 308 8.66 -14.33 -2.35
N GLY A 309 8.33 -13.13 -2.78
CA GLY A 309 7.05 -12.86 -3.39
C GLY A 309 6.95 -11.53 -4.11
N LEU A 310 5.77 -11.34 -4.70
CA LEU A 310 5.31 -10.12 -5.33
C LEU A 310 4.19 -9.52 -4.48
N ARG A 311 4.14 -8.20 -4.44
CA ARG A 311 3.10 -7.45 -3.75
C ARG A 311 2.57 -6.36 -4.66
N LEU A 312 1.26 -6.20 -4.70
CA LEU A 312 0.58 -5.12 -5.40
C LEU A 312 -0.29 -4.36 -4.41
N GLU A 313 0.00 -3.08 -4.21
CA GLU A 313 -0.64 -2.21 -3.23
C GLU A 313 -1.22 -0.97 -3.90
N GLY A 314 -2.44 -0.60 -3.48
CA GLY A 314 -2.93 0.76 -3.58
C GLY A 314 -2.35 1.59 -2.44
N MET A 315 -2.05 2.85 -2.72
CA MET A 315 -1.52 3.81 -1.76
C MET A 315 -2.44 5.01 -1.63
N LEU A 316 -2.48 5.60 -0.44
CA LEU A 316 -3.25 6.80 -0.14
C LEU A 316 -2.34 7.79 0.61
N ASN A 317 -2.11 8.96 0.02
CA ASN A 317 -1.34 10.02 0.67
C ASN A 317 -2.26 10.88 1.53
N LEU A 318 -2.09 10.82 2.85
CA LEU A 318 -2.95 11.54 3.80
C LEU A 318 -2.72 13.05 3.78
N ASN A 319 -1.49 13.51 3.57
CA ASN A 319 -1.20 14.95 3.46
C ASN A 319 -2.03 15.59 2.35
N ARG A 320 -2.07 14.92 1.20
CA ARG A 320 -2.79 15.39 0.02
C ARG A 320 -4.28 15.10 0.06
N LEU A 321 -4.70 14.06 0.79
CA LEU A 321 -6.11 13.79 1.09
C LEU A 321 -6.72 14.97 1.86
N PHE A 322 -6.06 15.44 2.92
CA PHE A 322 -6.58 16.51 3.77
C PHE A 322 -6.32 17.91 3.22
N ASN A 323 -5.24 18.13 2.47
CA ASN A 323 -4.94 19.41 1.84
C ASN A 323 -4.41 19.21 0.41
N CYS A 324 -5.28 19.38 -0.58
CA CYS A 324 -4.93 19.14 -1.98
C CYS A 324 -3.98 20.18 -2.56
N GLY A 325 -3.82 21.35 -1.92
CA GLY A 325 -2.85 22.37 -2.31
C GLY A 325 -1.39 22.00 -1.99
N VAL A 326 -1.15 20.95 -1.21
CA VAL A 326 0.18 20.47 -0.87
C VAL A 326 0.66 19.49 -1.93
N THR A 327 1.47 19.98 -2.87
CA THR A 327 2.07 19.13 -3.91
C THR A 327 3.23 18.36 -3.31
N ASP A 328 4.33 18.97 -2.88
CA ASP A 328 5.52 18.20 -2.46
C ASP A 328 5.93 18.46 -1.00
N PRO A 329 5.22 17.87 -0.02
CA PRO A 329 5.56 18.06 1.38
C PRO A 329 6.90 17.40 1.70
N LYS A 330 7.62 17.98 2.68
CA LYS A 330 8.85 17.39 3.21
C LYS A 330 8.60 16.09 3.99
N LEU A 331 7.43 15.96 4.62
CA LEU A 331 7.02 14.73 5.32
C LEU A 331 5.69 14.26 4.74
N GLU A 332 5.67 13.05 4.20
CA GLU A 332 4.49 12.36 3.68
C GLU A 332 4.08 11.22 4.60
N VAL A 333 2.78 11.15 4.88
CA VAL A 333 2.12 10.06 5.60
C VAL A 333 1.25 9.32 4.61
N ASN A 334 1.66 8.09 4.29
CA ASN A 334 1.04 7.25 3.28
C ASN A 334 0.44 6.01 3.94
N LEU A 335 -0.77 5.62 3.53
CA LEU A 335 -1.36 4.33 3.85
C LEU A 335 -1.25 3.42 2.63
N THR A 336 -0.99 2.13 2.84
CA THR A 336 -0.93 1.14 1.77
C THR A 336 -1.86 -0.03 2.07
N GLY A 337 -2.45 -0.60 1.02
CA GLY A 337 -3.33 -1.76 1.13
C GLY A 337 -3.40 -2.52 -0.18
N GLY A 338 -3.41 -3.85 -0.13
CA GLY A 338 -3.43 -4.67 -1.34
C GLY A 338 -3.27 -6.15 -1.06
N PHE A 339 -2.62 -6.85 -2.00
CA PHE A 339 -2.40 -8.29 -1.92
C PHE A 339 -0.93 -8.65 -2.16
N GLU A 340 -0.47 -9.68 -1.47
CA GLU A 340 0.82 -10.30 -1.72
C GLU A 340 0.65 -11.77 -2.08
N MET A 341 1.53 -12.24 -2.96
CA MET A 341 1.62 -13.64 -3.37
C MET A 341 3.08 -14.05 -3.48
N GLY A 342 3.41 -15.27 -3.13
CA GLY A 342 4.81 -15.70 -3.16
C GLY A 342 4.99 -17.16 -2.84
N GLY A 343 6.24 -17.58 -2.68
CA GLY A 343 6.63 -18.93 -2.31
C GLY A 343 7.34 -18.94 -0.96
N LEU A 344 6.95 -19.86 -0.09
CA LEU A 344 7.61 -20.14 1.18
C LEU A 344 8.30 -21.50 1.12
N ALA A 345 9.60 -21.53 1.43
CA ALA A 345 10.41 -22.73 1.40
C ALA A 345 10.56 -23.33 2.81
N HIS A 346 9.64 -24.22 3.19
CA HIS A 346 9.65 -24.92 4.48
C HIS A 346 10.85 -25.86 4.61
N ARG A 347 11.33 -26.05 5.85
CA ARG A 347 12.38 -27.03 6.19
C ARG A 347 11.80 -28.13 7.08
N GLY A 348 11.53 -29.33 6.52
CA GLY A 348 11.20 -30.54 7.28
C GLY A 348 11.06 -31.80 6.39
N ASN A 349 11.42 -32.97 6.93
CA ASN A 349 11.33 -34.27 6.23
C ASN A 349 9.90 -34.85 6.22
N THR A 350 8.90 -34.11 6.72
CA THR A 350 7.53 -34.59 6.98
C THR A 350 6.54 -34.22 5.86
N TYR A 351 6.92 -33.37 4.89
CA TYR A 351 6.02 -32.85 3.86
C TYR A 351 6.46 -33.17 2.45
N LYS A 352 5.47 -33.36 1.58
CA LYS A 352 5.65 -33.71 0.17
C LYS A 352 6.20 -32.54 -0.64
N ASP A 353 5.72 -31.32 -0.38
CA ASP A 353 6.12 -30.10 -1.12
C ASP A 353 7.08 -29.20 -0.33
N LYS A 354 8.24 -28.92 -0.94
CA LYS A 354 9.35 -28.14 -0.33
C LYS A 354 9.23 -26.63 -0.54
N VAL A 355 8.33 -26.16 -1.40
CA VAL A 355 7.99 -24.75 -1.64
C VAL A 355 6.47 -24.64 -1.74
N ARG A 356 5.89 -23.66 -1.04
CA ARG A 356 4.44 -23.51 -0.94
C ARG A 356 4.02 -22.13 -1.43
N PRO A 357 3.08 -22.04 -2.38
CA PRO A 357 2.51 -20.76 -2.73
C PRO A 357 1.70 -20.21 -1.56
N PHE A 358 1.85 -18.93 -1.29
CA PHE A 358 1.00 -18.20 -0.35
C PHE A 358 0.33 -17.04 -1.09
N ILE A 359 -0.87 -16.67 -0.63
CA ILE A 359 -1.56 -15.47 -1.07
C ILE A 359 -2.31 -14.86 0.11
N GLY A 360 -2.32 -13.54 0.19
CA GLY A 360 -2.95 -12.86 1.31
C GLY A 360 -3.13 -11.36 1.13
N PRO A 361 -4.09 -10.75 1.84
CA PRO A 361 -4.16 -9.31 1.95
C PRO A 361 -2.97 -8.76 2.75
N THR A 362 -2.59 -7.53 2.43
CA THR A 362 -1.59 -6.75 3.15
C THR A 362 -2.06 -5.31 3.33
N ALA A 363 -1.68 -4.69 4.46
CA ALA A 363 -1.92 -3.30 4.75
C ALA A 363 -0.73 -2.71 5.52
N GLY A 364 -0.44 -1.43 5.33
CA GLY A 364 0.68 -0.79 5.99
C GLY A 364 0.54 0.72 6.08
N GLY A 365 1.42 1.33 6.86
CA GLY A 365 1.62 2.76 6.94
C GLY A 365 3.08 3.08 6.63
N GLN A 366 3.32 4.11 5.83
CA GLN A 366 4.64 4.60 5.44
C GLN A 366 4.76 6.08 5.82
N LEU A 367 5.85 6.42 6.49
CA LEU A 367 6.29 7.78 6.75
C LEU A 367 7.50 8.06 5.87
N LEU A 368 7.39 9.01 4.95
CA LEU A 368 8.46 9.38 4.03
C LEU A 368 8.91 10.82 4.28
N TYR A 369 10.21 11.00 4.49
CA TYR A 369 10.85 12.29 4.63
C TYR A 369 11.67 12.60 3.37
N ALA A 370 11.31 13.67 2.67
CA ALA A 370 12.03 14.18 1.50
C ALA A 370 13.33 14.85 1.94
N VAL A 371 14.46 14.22 1.64
CA VAL A 371 15.79 14.80 1.89
C VAL A 371 16.08 15.88 0.85
N ASN A 372 15.68 15.65 -0.40
CA ASN A 372 15.72 16.61 -1.48
C ASN A 372 14.56 16.34 -2.47
N ASP A 373 14.55 17.04 -3.60
CA ASP A 373 13.46 16.98 -4.59
C ASP A 373 13.30 15.60 -5.27
N ARG A 374 14.28 14.69 -5.11
CA ARG A 374 14.31 13.40 -5.79
C ARG A 374 14.46 12.21 -4.85
N ILE A 375 15.04 12.40 -3.67
CA ILE A 375 15.38 11.37 -2.70
C ILE A 375 14.58 11.60 -1.42
N GLY A 376 13.82 10.60 -1.03
CA GLY A 376 13.20 10.49 0.29
C GLY A 376 13.75 9.31 1.06
N VAL A 377 13.81 9.41 2.37
CA VAL A 377 14.00 8.27 3.27
C VAL A 377 12.65 7.94 3.88
N PHE A 378 12.33 6.67 4.06
CA PHE A 378 11.05 6.28 4.63
C PHE A 378 11.20 5.18 5.68
N GLY A 379 10.27 5.18 6.62
CA GLY A 379 9.99 4.03 7.48
C GLY A 379 8.58 3.55 7.25
N GLN A 380 8.39 2.24 7.13
CA GLN A 380 7.06 1.64 6.97
C GLN A 380 6.85 0.50 7.96
N ALA A 381 5.65 0.46 8.50
CA ALA A 381 5.14 -0.67 9.27
C ALA A 381 4.08 -1.38 8.44
N ARG A 382 4.16 -2.70 8.34
CA ARG A 382 3.25 -3.48 7.52
C ARG A 382 2.71 -4.68 8.28
N TRP A 383 1.48 -5.01 7.96
CA TRP A 383 0.79 -6.22 8.34
C TRP A 383 0.42 -7.01 7.07
N SER A 384 0.57 -8.33 7.10
CA SER A 384 0.01 -9.19 6.07
C SER A 384 -0.54 -10.48 6.66
N ARG A 385 -1.54 -11.04 5.98
CA ARG A 385 -2.20 -12.28 6.39
C ARG A 385 -2.23 -13.24 5.23
N ASN A 386 -1.30 -14.19 5.23
CA ASN A 386 -1.15 -15.12 4.12
C ASN A 386 -1.76 -16.47 4.45
N ASN A 387 -2.55 -16.99 3.51
CA ASN A 387 -3.06 -18.34 3.58
C ASN A 387 -2.16 -19.23 2.71
N TYR A 388 -1.86 -20.43 3.21
CA TYR A 388 -1.13 -21.45 2.46
C TYR A 388 -1.62 -22.84 2.88
N THR A 389 -1.61 -23.78 1.94
CA THR A 389 -2.04 -25.16 2.17
C THR A 389 -0.83 -26.08 2.37
N GLN A 390 -0.93 -27.00 3.32
CA GLN A 390 0.15 -27.91 3.71
C GLN A 390 -0.27 -29.36 3.52
N THR A 391 0.32 -30.03 2.52
CA THR A 391 0.10 -31.46 2.26
C THR A 391 1.21 -32.31 2.91
N PHE A 392 0.81 -33.25 3.76
CA PHE A 392 1.73 -34.18 4.45
C PHE A 392 2.18 -35.32 3.51
N LEU A 393 3.36 -35.90 3.77
CA LEU A 393 3.95 -37.00 2.96
C LEU A 393 3.02 -38.21 2.78
N ASP A 394 2.14 -38.45 3.74
CA ASP A 394 1.21 -39.59 3.76
C ASP A 394 -0.04 -39.39 2.87
N GLY A 395 -0.14 -38.26 2.16
CA GLY A 395 -1.17 -37.99 1.14
C GLY A 395 -2.62 -37.89 1.63
N LYS A 396 -2.92 -38.21 2.89
CA LYS A 396 -4.28 -38.32 3.44
C LYS A 396 -4.78 -37.07 4.19
N LYS A 397 -3.93 -36.09 4.48
CA LYS A 397 -4.32 -34.84 5.17
C LYS A 397 -3.67 -33.63 4.50
N SER A 398 -4.50 -32.66 4.16
CA SER A 398 -4.11 -31.32 3.72
C SER A 398 -4.63 -30.35 4.77
N GLU A 399 -3.76 -29.53 5.34
CA GLU A 399 -4.11 -28.57 6.38
C GLU A 399 -3.95 -27.15 5.86
N ASP A 400 -5.01 -26.34 5.96
CA ASP A 400 -4.95 -24.92 5.62
C ASP A 400 -4.36 -24.14 6.79
N ARG A 401 -3.22 -23.49 6.53
CA ARG A 401 -2.49 -22.69 7.51
C ARG A 401 -2.52 -21.21 7.19
N LYS A 402 -2.28 -20.41 8.22
CA LYS A 402 -2.36 -18.95 8.19
C LYS A 402 -1.11 -18.36 8.82
N MET A 403 -0.43 -17.47 8.10
CA MET A 403 0.64 -16.63 8.63
C MET A 403 0.09 -15.25 8.91
N GLN A 404 0.50 -14.64 10.02
CA GLN A 404 0.20 -13.25 10.33
C GLN A 404 1.51 -12.49 10.48
N ASN A 405 1.98 -11.88 9.40
CA ASN A 405 3.26 -11.23 9.38
C ASN A 405 3.13 -9.77 9.81
N LEU A 406 4.04 -9.34 10.69
CA LEU A 406 4.26 -7.93 11.02
C LEU A 406 5.69 -7.57 10.61
N SER A 407 5.87 -6.45 9.92
CA SER A 407 7.20 -5.95 9.55
C SER A 407 7.38 -4.48 9.85
N VAL A 408 8.63 -4.13 10.16
CA VAL A 408 9.13 -2.76 10.24
C VAL A 408 10.31 -2.65 9.30
N GLU A 409 10.24 -1.69 8.39
CA GLU A 409 11.14 -1.56 7.25
C GLU A 409 11.58 -0.11 7.08
N LEU A 410 12.84 0.08 6.74
CA LEU A 410 13.44 1.36 6.45
C LEU A 410 13.99 1.34 5.02
N GLY A 411 13.78 2.42 4.29
CA GLY A 411 14.15 2.45 2.88
C GLY A 411 14.41 3.83 2.34
N VAL A 412 14.84 3.85 1.09
CA VAL A 412 15.06 5.06 0.30
C VAL A 412 14.10 5.02 -0.88
N GLN A 413 13.41 6.13 -1.11
CA GLN A 413 12.57 6.35 -2.26
C GLN A 413 13.25 7.34 -3.20
N TYR A 414 13.31 7.00 -4.49
CA TYR A 414 13.67 7.91 -5.55
C TYR A 414 12.40 8.28 -6.34
N ARG A 415 12.00 9.54 -6.36
CA ARG A 415 10.73 10.01 -6.95
C ARG A 415 10.92 11.21 -7.87
N ARG A 416 10.20 11.24 -8.99
CA ARG A 416 10.06 12.43 -9.83
C ARG A 416 8.96 13.34 -9.29
N ARG A 417 9.33 14.31 -8.47
CA ARG A 417 8.44 15.38 -7.98
C ARG A 417 8.15 16.38 -9.09
N ALA A 418 6.91 16.84 -9.17
CA ALA A 418 6.38 17.54 -10.33
C ALA A 418 6.76 19.03 -10.26
N GLU A 419 7.99 19.38 -10.66
CA GLU A 419 8.33 20.75 -11.07
C GLU A 419 9.66 20.90 -11.83
N ASP A 420 10.25 19.81 -12.32
CA ASP A 420 11.59 19.87 -12.92
C ASP A 420 11.63 19.18 -14.29
N VAL A 421 10.71 19.58 -15.17
CA VAL A 421 10.84 19.32 -16.61
C VAL A 421 11.33 20.58 -17.30
N ASN A 422 12.52 21.03 -16.90
CA ASN A 422 13.38 21.65 -17.91
C ASN A 422 13.66 20.55 -18.93
N LYS A 423 12.87 20.52 -20.01
CA LYS A 423 13.14 19.74 -21.23
C LYS A 423 14.43 20.26 -21.84
N LYS A 424 15.58 19.97 -21.21
CA LYS A 424 16.82 19.86 -21.97
C LYS A 424 16.56 18.66 -22.87
N ASN A 425 16.41 18.90 -24.17
CA ASN A 425 16.47 17.87 -25.19
C ASN A 425 17.86 17.23 -25.10
N VAL A 426 18.07 16.35 -24.12
CA VAL A 426 19.31 15.60 -24.00
C VAL A 426 19.26 14.55 -25.08
N PHE A 427 19.95 14.85 -26.19
CA PHE A 427 20.11 13.93 -27.29
C PHE A 427 20.78 12.66 -26.77
N PHE A 428 20.12 11.52 -26.95
CA PHE A 428 20.69 10.24 -26.56
C PHE A 428 21.60 9.74 -27.68
N GLU A 429 22.85 9.46 -27.35
CA GLU A 429 23.78 8.82 -28.26
C GLU A 429 23.97 7.37 -27.83
N PRO A 430 23.70 6.40 -28.74
CA PRO A 430 24.00 5.01 -28.47
C PRO A 430 25.48 4.82 -28.17
N TYR A 431 25.78 4.10 -27.09
CA TYR A 431 27.15 3.80 -26.68
C TYR A 431 27.31 2.32 -26.37
N ASN A 432 28.53 1.83 -26.51
CA ASN A 432 28.90 0.49 -26.05
C ASN A 432 29.52 0.61 -24.66
N PHE A 433 29.45 -0.46 -23.88
CA PHE A 433 30.15 -0.55 -22.60
C PHE A 433 30.78 -1.92 -22.44
N ALA A 434 31.90 -1.95 -21.73
CA ALA A 434 32.50 -3.18 -21.22
C ALA A 434 32.52 -3.13 -19.70
N SER A 435 32.34 -4.27 -19.04
CA SER A 435 32.43 -4.37 -17.60
C SER A 435 33.15 -5.62 -17.17
N VAL A 436 33.92 -5.48 -16.09
CA VAL A 436 34.56 -6.58 -15.38
C VAL A 436 34.03 -6.57 -13.96
N ALA A 437 33.54 -7.71 -13.49
CA ALA A 437 33.02 -7.86 -12.14
C ALA A 437 33.60 -9.11 -11.48
N MET A 438 33.80 -9.03 -10.18
CA MET A 438 34.06 -10.18 -9.33
C MET A 438 32.93 -10.30 -8.31
N GLY A 439 32.57 -11.51 -7.95
CA GLY A 439 31.49 -11.68 -7.01
C GLY A 439 31.44 -13.05 -6.38
N ILE A 440 30.41 -13.19 -5.57
CA ILE A 440 30.11 -14.41 -4.85
C ILE A 440 28.80 -14.99 -5.37
N SER A 441 28.76 -16.30 -5.57
CA SER A 441 27.55 -17.03 -5.87
C SER A 441 27.29 -18.08 -4.81
N TYR A 442 26.02 -18.31 -4.51
CA TYR A 442 25.64 -19.33 -3.54
C TYR A 442 24.69 -20.33 -4.22
N PRO A 443 25.19 -21.48 -4.70
CA PRO A 443 24.30 -22.52 -5.18
C PRO A 443 23.53 -23.05 -3.99
N MET A 444 22.22 -22.83 -3.93
CA MET A 444 21.45 -23.17 -2.73
C MET A 444 21.55 -24.68 -2.45
N ARG A 445 22.12 -25.10 -1.32
CA ARG A 445 22.32 -26.53 -1.00
C ARG A 445 21.29 -27.09 -0.02
N THR A 446 21.10 -28.40 -0.08
CA THR A 446 20.30 -29.15 0.89
C THR A 446 21.18 -29.49 2.11
N GLY A 447 21.08 -28.74 3.21
CA GLY A 447 21.75 -29.10 4.47
C GLY A 447 22.53 -27.98 5.18
N ASP A 448 22.82 -26.86 4.50
CA ASP A 448 23.56 -25.75 5.12
C ASP A 448 22.65 -24.96 6.07
N ARG A 449 22.81 -25.26 7.36
CA ARG A 449 21.99 -24.73 8.46
C ARG A 449 22.65 -23.59 9.25
N GLU A 450 23.96 -23.38 9.09
CA GLU A 450 24.75 -22.38 9.82
C GLU A 450 25.41 -21.39 8.86
N LEU A 451 25.38 -20.10 9.20
CA LEU A 451 26.01 -19.02 8.40
C LEU A 451 27.50 -19.32 8.13
N LYS A 452 28.18 -19.92 9.11
CA LYS A 452 29.59 -20.34 9.01
C LYS A 452 29.81 -21.42 7.95
N LYS A 453 28.90 -22.38 7.80
CA LYS A 453 28.95 -23.41 6.73
C LYS A 453 28.56 -22.82 5.38
N MET A 454 27.60 -21.90 5.35
CA MET A 454 27.21 -21.16 4.14
C MET A 454 28.39 -20.37 3.56
N MET A 455 29.15 -19.67 4.42
CA MET A 455 30.36 -18.93 4.03
C MET A 455 31.46 -19.84 3.47
N HIS A 456 31.59 -21.08 3.97
CA HIS A 456 32.54 -22.07 3.42
C HIS A 456 32.15 -22.62 2.03
N HIS A 457 30.89 -22.45 1.64
CA HIS A 457 30.36 -22.97 0.37
C HIS A 457 30.05 -21.86 -0.65
N LEU A 458 30.49 -20.63 -0.38
CA LEU A 458 30.41 -19.53 -1.33
C LEU A 458 31.28 -19.87 -2.55
N GLY A 459 30.63 -19.84 -3.71
CA GLY A 459 31.28 -19.76 -4.98
C GLY A 459 31.87 -18.38 -5.20
N GLN A 460 32.93 -18.32 -5.98
CA GLN A 460 33.47 -17.07 -6.51
C GLN A 460 33.19 -17.02 -7.99
N GLN A 461 33.01 -15.84 -8.56
CA GLN A 461 32.83 -15.70 -10.00
C GLN A 461 33.50 -14.45 -10.52
N LEU A 462 34.09 -14.56 -11.71
CA LEU A 462 34.66 -13.47 -12.46
C LEU A 462 33.86 -13.34 -13.76
N SER A 463 33.24 -12.18 -13.96
CA SER A 463 32.44 -11.88 -15.14
C SER A 463 33.09 -10.79 -15.99
N LEU A 464 33.15 -11.07 -17.29
CA LEU A 464 33.47 -10.13 -18.36
C LEU A 464 32.18 -9.91 -19.15
N SER A 465 31.86 -8.66 -19.43
CA SER A 465 30.62 -8.33 -20.14
C SER A 465 30.85 -7.22 -21.13
N TYR A 466 30.13 -7.31 -22.25
CA TYR A 466 30.12 -6.31 -23.29
C TYR A 466 28.68 -6.05 -23.70
N GLY A 467 28.28 -4.79 -23.75
CA GLY A 467 26.91 -4.42 -24.05
C GLY A 467 26.80 -3.15 -24.86
N ARG A 468 25.58 -2.92 -25.35
CA ARG A 468 25.23 -1.73 -26.11
C ARG A 468 23.94 -1.14 -25.59
N ARG A 469 23.97 0.14 -25.26
CA ARG A 469 22.77 0.93 -24.98
C ARG A 469 22.31 1.56 -26.29
N TYR A 470 21.10 1.20 -26.72
CA TYR A 470 20.55 1.64 -28.00
C TYR A 470 19.38 2.62 -27.85
N SER A 471 18.82 2.76 -26.64
CA SER A 471 17.83 3.78 -26.34
C SER A 471 18.09 4.47 -24.99
N GLN A 472 17.34 5.53 -24.72
CA GLN A 472 17.34 6.23 -23.43
C GLN A 472 17.05 5.33 -22.23
N TYR A 473 16.43 4.16 -22.44
CA TYR A 473 15.93 3.31 -21.34
C TYR A 473 16.41 1.87 -21.43
N ALA A 474 16.93 1.41 -22.56
CA ALA A 474 17.19 -0.02 -22.79
C ALA A 474 18.60 -0.27 -23.33
N SER A 475 19.19 -1.36 -22.85
CA SER A 475 20.47 -1.88 -23.32
C SER A 475 20.45 -3.40 -23.39
N VAL A 476 21.38 -3.95 -24.17
CA VAL A 476 21.64 -5.40 -24.25
C VAL A 476 23.08 -5.66 -23.81
N ARG A 477 23.31 -6.77 -23.11
CA ARG A 477 24.62 -7.15 -22.58
C ARG A 477 24.87 -8.64 -22.81
N GLY A 478 25.99 -8.95 -23.46
CA GLY A 478 26.58 -10.29 -23.43
C GLY A 478 27.48 -10.43 -22.20
N ASN A 479 27.40 -11.56 -21.52
CA ASN A 479 28.27 -11.89 -20.39
C ASN A 479 29.01 -13.21 -20.64
N LEU A 480 30.27 -13.23 -20.20
CA LEU A 480 31.15 -14.39 -20.14
C LEU A 480 31.62 -14.46 -18.69
N GLU A 481 31.33 -15.56 -18.01
CA GLU A 481 31.66 -15.72 -16.61
C GLU A 481 32.40 -17.03 -16.36
N VAL A 482 33.45 -16.95 -15.56
CA VAL A 482 34.12 -18.12 -14.98
C VAL A 482 33.78 -18.16 -13.51
N GLY A 483 33.02 -19.19 -13.12
CA GLY A 483 32.73 -19.46 -11.72
C GLY A 483 33.79 -20.37 -11.10
N HIS A 484 33.84 -20.39 -9.79
CA HIS A 484 34.51 -21.38 -8.97
C HIS A 484 33.49 -21.86 -7.94
N LEU A 485 33.03 -23.09 -8.09
CA LEU A 485 32.07 -23.73 -7.19
C LEU A 485 32.72 -24.95 -6.54
N GLN A 486 32.32 -25.27 -5.31
CA GLN A 486 32.71 -26.53 -4.70
C GLN A 486 31.80 -27.67 -5.19
N TYR A 487 32.39 -28.79 -5.60
CA TYR A 487 31.73 -29.94 -6.21
C TYR A 487 32.16 -31.25 -5.54
N GLY A 488 31.28 -31.93 -4.80
CA GLY A 488 31.68 -33.15 -4.09
C GLY A 488 32.51 -32.90 -2.81
N ARG A 489 32.76 -33.94 -2.00
CA ARG A 489 33.59 -33.83 -0.78
C ARG A 489 35.04 -33.55 -1.22
N GLY A 490 35.43 -32.27 -1.22
CA GLY A 490 36.80 -31.82 -1.53
C GLY A 490 37.08 -31.54 -3.01
N GLY A 491 36.10 -31.67 -3.91
CA GLY A 491 36.28 -31.33 -5.33
C GLY A 491 35.91 -29.87 -5.62
N HIS A 492 36.54 -29.29 -6.63
CA HIS A 492 36.30 -27.94 -7.12
C HIS A 492 35.92 -28.00 -8.61
N THR A 493 35.04 -27.11 -9.05
CA THR A 493 34.64 -27.01 -10.45
C THR A 493 34.69 -25.56 -10.90
N TYR A 494 35.05 -25.37 -12.16
CA TYR A 494 35.17 -24.07 -12.80
C TYR A 494 34.16 -23.97 -13.95
N PRO A 495 32.87 -23.71 -13.66
CA PRO A 495 31.87 -23.58 -14.71
C PRO A 495 32.16 -22.35 -15.57
N LEU A 496 31.99 -22.51 -16.88
CA LEU A 496 32.04 -21.43 -17.85
C LEU A 496 30.61 -21.09 -18.24
N THR A 497 30.19 -19.85 -18.01
CA THR A 497 28.84 -19.37 -18.31
C THR A 497 28.89 -18.31 -19.40
N LEU A 498 28.03 -18.48 -20.41
CA LEU A 498 27.71 -17.52 -21.44
C LEU A 498 26.28 -17.04 -21.24
N GLY A 499 26.04 -15.74 -21.34
CA GLY A 499 24.70 -15.20 -21.16
C GLY A 499 24.43 -13.96 -21.99
N ALA A 500 23.15 -13.70 -22.17
CA ALA A 500 22.63 -12.54 -22.87
C ALA A 500 21.50 -11.92 -22.03
N ASP A 501 21.70 -10.66 -21.64
CA ASP A 501 20.80 -9.90 -20.79
C ASP A 501 20.16 -8.76 -21.57
N TYR A 502 18.86 -8.59 -21.36
CA TYR A 502 18.12 -7.38 -21.67
C TYR A 502 18.03 -6.51 -20.41
N MET A 503 18.49 -5.26 -20.49
CA MET A 503 18.57 -4.37 -19.35
C MET A 503 17.70 -3.13 -19.58
N VAL A 504 17.06 -2.66 -18.52
CA VAL A 504 16.17 -1.50 -18.50
C VAL A 504 16.63 -0.54 -17.41
N ASP A 505 16.95 0.70 -17.79
CA ASP A 505 17.33 1.77 -16.88
C ASP A 505 16.08 2.35 -16.21
N PHE A 506 15.80 1.84 -15.02
CA PHE A 506 14.71 2.29 -14.17
C PHE A 506 14.88 3.76 -13.76
N THR A 507 16.10 4.25 -13.68
CA THR A 507 16.37 5.61 -13.21
C THR A 507 16.12 6.64 -14.32
N ALA A 508 16.42 6.28 -15.56
CA ALA A 508 16.04 7.05 -16.75
C ALA A 508 14.52 7.04 -16.95
N LEU A 509 13.84 5.90 -16.73
CA LEU A 509 12.38 5.85 -16.72
C LEU A 509 11.77 6.74 -15.63
N ALA A 510 12.37 6.77 -14.44
CA ALA A 510 11.96 7.60 -13.31
C ALA A 510 12.01 9.10 -13.61
N ALA A 511 13.20 9.57 -13.98
CA ALA A 511 13.57 10.98 -13.87
C ALA A 511 14.17 11.52 -15.17
N GLY A 512 13.83 10.89 -16.29
CA GLY A 512 14.38 11.21 -17.60
C GLY A 512 15.84 10.78 -17.74
N TYR A 513 16.25 10.63 -19.00
CA TYR A 513 17.65 10.37 -19.32
C TYR A 513 18.51 11.58 -18.93
N ASN A 514 19.47 11.35 -18.03
CA ASN A 514 20.45 12.34 -17.63
C ASN A 514 21.83 11.69 -17.65
N ARG A 515 22.72 12.19 -18.52
CA ARG A 515 24.11 11.71 -18.61
C ARG A 515 24.87 11.97 -17.32
N GLU A 516 24.69 13.13 -16.69
CA GLU A 516 25.38 13.60 -15.47
C GLU A 516 24.94 12.91 -14.19
N ARG A 517 24.06 11.91 -14.29
CA ARG A 517 23.54 11.21 -13.14
C ARG A 517 24.64 10.40 -12.44
N ILE A 518 24.81 10.65 -11.14
CA ILE A 518 25.82 9.98 -10.30
C ILE A 518 25.47 8.51 -10.05
N CYS A 519 24.20 8.17 -9.85
CA CYS A 519 23.76 6.79 -9.60
C CYS A 519 22.64 6.38 -10.56
N THR A 520 22.79 5.23 -11.21
CA THR A 520 21.81 4.63 -12.13
C THR A 520 21.52 3.19 -11.70
N VAL A 521 20.24 2.89 -11.50
CA VAL A 521 19.73 1.53 -11.26
C VAL A 521 19.14 0.98 -12.55
N GLU A 522 19.69 -0.14 -13.01
CA GLU A 522 19.24 -0.90 -14.19
C GLU A 522 18.70 -2.26 -13.74
N GLY A 523 17.47 -2.61 -14.10
CA GLY A 523 16.98 -3.99 -13.98
C GLY A 523 17.37 -4.81 -15.19
N PHE A 524 17.70 -6.08 -15.01
CA PHE A 524 18.01 -6.96 -16.13
C PHE A 524 17.36 -8.33 -16.02
N ALA A 525 17.08 -8.92 -17.18
CA ALA A 525 16.63 -10.29 -17.31
C ALA A 525 17.32 -10.91 -18.54
N GLY A 526 17.77 -12.17 -18.41
CA GLY A 526 18.58 -12.80 -19.43
C GLY A 526 18.53 -14.32 -19.43
N ILE A 527 19.14 -14.90 -20.46
CA ILE A 527 19.30 -16.34 -20.62
C ILE A 527 20.77 -16.71 -20.44
N LEU A 528 21.02 -17.93 -19.97
CA LEU A 528 22.34 -18.45 -19.62
C LEU A 528 22.55 -19.85 -20.20
N TYR A 529 23.77 -20.09 -20.67
CA TYR A 529 24.32 -21.39 -20.98
C TYR A 529 25.57 -21.59 -20.14
N THR A 530 25.62 -22.64 -19.34
CA THR A 530 26.73 -22.95 -18.43
C THR A 530 27.28 -24.32 -18.72
N HIS A 531 28.54 -24.39 -19.14
CA HIS A 531 29.29 -25.63 -19.28
C HIS A 531 29.99 -25.97 -17.97
N HIS A 532 29.71 -27.15 -17.43
CA HIS A 532 30.23 -27.57 -16.13
C HIS A 532 31.30 -28.65 -16.29
N GLY A 533 32.58 -28.24 -16.28
CA GLY A 533 33.72 -29.12 -16.58
C GLY A 533 33.81 -30.39 -15.72
N ALA A 534 33.58 -30.29 -14.40
CA ALA A 534 33.66 -31.45 -13.49
C ALA A 534 32.49 -32.44 -13.65
N ALA A 535 31.36 -32.00 -14.21
CA ALA A 535 30.18 -32.84 -14.42
C ALA A 535 30.03 -33.29 -15.89
N ARG A 536 30.89 -32.77 -16.80
CA ARG A 536 30.74 -32.87 -18.26
C ARG A 536 29.30 -32.66 -18.72
N LYS A 537 28.65 -31.65 -18.14
CA LYS A 537 27.22 -31.38 -18.36
C LYS A 537 26.97 -29.92 -18.66
N ASP A 538 26.05 -29.70 -19.57
CA ASP A 538 25.58 -28.39 -19.95
C ASP A 538 24.29 -28.06 -19.22
N TYR A 539 24.20 -26.81 -18.75
CA TYR A 539 23.05 -26.28 -18.05
C TYR A 539 22.53 -25.06 -18.80
N PHE A 540 21.23 -25.07 -19.07
CA PHE A 540 20.51 -23.91 -19.55
C PHE A 540 19.75 -23.27 -18.39
N GLY A 541 19.79 -21.94 -18.33
CA GLY A 541 19.18 -21.19 -17.25
C GLY A 541 18.70 -19.82 -17.68
N MET A 542 18.05 -19.15 -16.73
CA MET A 542 17.62 -17.76 -16.83
C MET A 542 18.19 -16.99 -15.65
N GLN A 543 18.40 -15.69 -15.83
CA GLN A 543 18.77 -14.80 -14.75
C GLN A 543 17.95 -13.54 -14.74
N GLY A 544 17.82 -12.95 -13.55
CA GLY A 544 17.28 -11.62 -13.41
C GLY A 544 17.75 -10.97 -12.12
N GLY A 545 17.89 -9.66 -12.16
CA GLY A 545 18.40 -8.90 -11.02
C GLY A 545 18.46 -7.40 -11.27
N LEU A 546 19.18 -6.72 -10.39
CA LEU A 546 19.42 -5.30 -10.44
C LEU A 546 20.92 -5.03 -10.53
N LYS A 547 21.27 -3.98 -11.27
CA LYS A 547 22.61 -3.44 -11.39
C LYS A 547 22.58 -1.96 -11.02
N GLU A 548 23.22 -1.62 -9.93
CA GLU A 548 23.37 -0.26 -9.42
C GLU A 548 24.75 0.27 -9.83
N THR A 549 24.80 1.28 -10.69
CA THR A 549 26.05 1.86 -11.18
C THR A 549 26.24 3.26 -10.62
N PHE A 550 27.38 3.48 -9.96
CA PHE A 550 27.88 4.77 -9.51
C PHE A 550 28.90 5.31 -10.50
N ARG A 551 28.59 6.43 -11.12
CA ARG A 551 29.47 7.14 -12.05
C ARG A 551 30.66 7.74 -11.28
N VAL A 552 31.86 7.39 -11.70
CA VAL A 552 33.12 8.00 -11.20
C VAL A 552 33.53 9.15 -12.10
N ASN A 553 33.42 8.99 -13.42
CA ASN A 553 33.63 10.03 -14.41
C ASN A 553 32.82 9.72 -15.68
N ASP A 554 33.06 10.45 -16.78
CA ASP A 554 32.31 10.33 -18.05
C ASP A 554 32.39 8.95 -18.70
N ARG A 555 33.41 8.16 -18.37
CA ARG A 555 33.63 6.84 -18.99
C ARG A 555 33.61 5.70 -17.99
N TRP A 556 33.96 5.94 -16.73
CA TRP A 556 34.11 4.92 -15.71
C TRP A 556 32.99 5.00 -14.69
N GLY A 557 32.43 3.84 -14.36
CA GLY A 557 31.49 3.67 -13.26
C GLY A 557 31.76 2.38 -12.49
N ILE A 558 31.58 2.42 -11.17
CA ILE A 558 31.62 1.23 -10.32
C ILE A 558 30.20 0.73 -10.19
N PHE A 559 29.96 -0.57 -10.19
CA PHE A 559 28.62 -1.11 -10.04
C PHE A 559 28.55 -2.25 -9.04
N ALA A 560 27.38 -2.38 -8.41
CA ALA A 560 26.94 -3.53 -7.66
C ALA A 560 25.82 -4.22 -8.42
N GLU A 561 25.86 -5.55 -8.51
CA GLU A 561 24.85 -6.33 -9.19
C GLU A 561 24.38 -7.46 -8.29
N GLU A 562 23.07 -7.52 -8.06
CA GLU A 562 22.42 -8.52 -7.23
C GLU A 562 21.36 -9.24 -8.05
N ALA A 563 21.46 -10.56 -8.12
CA ALA A 563 20.64 -11.33 -9.04
C ALA A 563 20.41 -12.77 -8.61
N MET A 564 19.40 -13.36 -9.23
CA MET A 564 19.05 -14.76 -9.06
C MET A 564 19.20 -15.48 -10.40
N ARG A 565 19.88 -16.63 -10.39
CA ARG A 565 19.91 -17.57 -11.51
C ARG A 565 19.04 -18.78 -11.24
N VAL A 566 18.36 -19.22 -12.28
CA VAL A 566 17.55 -20.44 -12.27
C VAL A 566 18.08 -21.36 -13.36
N TYR A 567 18.51 -22.56 -12.99
CA TYR A 567 19.01 -23.58 -13.92
C TYR A 567 18.08 -24.78 -13.99
N LYS A 568 17.95 -25.39 -15.17
CA LYS A 568 17.26 -26.68 -15.30
C LYS A 568 18.17 -27.81 -14.77
N GLY A 569 17.72 -28.49 -13.72
CA GLY A 569 18.45 -29.52 -12.98
C GLY A 569 19.39 -28.97 -11.91
N ALA A 570 20.05 -29.88 -11.19
CA ALA A 570 21.00 -29.55 -10.13
C ALA A 570 22.36 -29.14 -10.72
N ILE A 571 22.75 -27.87 -10.59
CA ILE A 571 24.06 -27.36 -11.07
C ILE A 571 25.25 -27.99 -10.32
N ILE A 572 25.04 -28.43 -9.08
CA ILE A 572 25.98 -29.22 -8.29
C ILE A 572 25.24 -30.38 -7.61
N PRO A 573 25.91 -31.49 -7.22
CA PRO A 573 25.25 -32.71 -6.72
C PRO A 573 24.35 -32.51 -5.50
N TRP A 574 24.58 -31.44 -4.72
CA TRP A 574 23.79 -31.10 -3.53
C TRP A 574 22.99 -29.81 -3.68
N ALA A 575 22.94 -29.25 -4.88
CA ALA A 575 22.06 -28.12 -5.17
C ALA A 575 20.62 -28.55 -4.88
N ARG A 576 19.91 -27.71 -4.15
CA ARG A 576 18.50 -27.87 -3.86
C ARG A 576 17.75 -27.69 -5.17
N THR A 577 17.11 -28.76 -5.62
CA THR A 577 16.19 -28.72 -6.75
C THR A 577 14.76 -28.46 -6.26
N LEU A 578 14.11 -27.47 -6.86
CA LEU A 578 12.71 -27.12 -6.70
C LEU A 578 11.88 -27.89 -7.73
N THR A 579 10.60 -28.12 -7.43
CA THR A 579 9.63 -28.78 -8.32
C THR A 579 10.09 -30.16 -8.79
N ASN A 580 10.00 -31.18 -7.91
CA ASN A 580 10.34 -32.59 -8.21
C ASN A 580 11.70 -32.87 -8.87
N GLY A 581 12.68 -31.96 -8.81
CA GLY A 581 14.01 -32.17 -9.39
C GLY A 581 14.37 -31.26 -10.57
N ASP A 582 13.44 -30.42 -11.01
CA ASP A 582 13.56 -29.78 -12.32
C ASP A 582 14.40 -28.49 -12.33
N PHE A 583 14.47 -27.74 -11.24
CA PHE A 583 15.16 -26.43 -11.25
C PHE A 583 16.02 -26.17 -10.02
N SER A 584 17.22 -25.62 -10.17
CA SER A 584 18.06 -25.13 -9.06
C SER A 584 18.19 -23.61 -9.08
N LEU A 585 18.27 -23.02 -7.88
CA LEU A 585 18.45 -21.59 -7.68
C LEU A 585 19.87 -21.27 -7.24
N MET A 586 20.43 -20.20 -7.79
CA MET A 586 21.75 -19.69 -7.44
C MET A 586 21.72 -18.15 -7.38
N PRO A 587 21.47 -17.56 -6.20
CA PRO A 587 21.70 -16.13 -5.99
C PRO A 587 23.18 -15.79 -6.15
N TYR A 588 23.46 -14.60 -6.67
CA TYR A 588 24.81 -14.04 -6.73
C TYR A 588 24.81 -12.53 -6.49
N ALA A 589 25.96 -12.05 -6.04
CA ALA A 589 26.26 -10.63 -5.89
C ALA A 589 27.63 -10.35 -6.52
N ASN A 590 27.70 -9.39 -7.43
CA ASN A 590 28.92 -8.95 -8.10
C ASN A 590 29.21 -7.49 -7.77
N LEU A 591 30.49 -7.17 -7.60
CA LEU A 591 31.00 -5.81 -7.62
C LEU A 591 31.95 -5.68 -8.80
N GLY A 592 31.82 -4.61 -9.57
CA GLY A 592 32.59 -4.45 -10.78
C GLY A 592 32.81 -3.02 -11.20
N VAL A 593 33.57 -2.89 -12.27
CA VAL A 593 33.85 -1.62 -12.93
C VAL A 593 33.36 -1.72 -14.36
N SER A 594 32.72 -0.66 -14.83
CA SER A 594 32.20 -0.51 -16.17
C SER A 594 32.90 0.67 -16.86
N TYR A 595 33.20 0.47 -18.15
CA TYR A 595 33.78 1.44 -19.05
C TYR A 595 32.84 1.70 -20.21
N ILE A 596 32.56 2.96 -20.49
CA ILE A 596 31.71 3.42 -21.58
C ILE A 596 32.56 3.88 -22.76
N PHE A 597 32.31 3.30 -23.93
CA PHE A 597 32.88 3.72 -25.20
C PHE A 597 31.93 4.71 -25.87
N TRP A 598 32.28 6.00 -25.77
CA TRP A 598 31.66 7.03 -26.59
C TRP A 598 32.19 6.96 -28.03
N LYS A 599 31.36 7.37 -28.98
CA LYS A 599 31.83 7.66 -30.34
C LYS A 599 32.45 9.04 -30.41
#